data_AF-A0ABD5LR18-F1
#
_entry.id   AF-A0ABD5LR18-F1
#
_cell.length_a   1.000
_cell.length_b   1.000
_cell.length_c   1.000
_cell.angle_alpha   90.00
_cell.angle_beta   90.00
_cell.angle_gamma   90.00
#
_symmetry.space_group_name_H-M   'P 1'
#
loop_
_entity.id
_entity.type
_entity.pdbx_description
1 polymer ?
#
loop_
_entity_poly.entity_id
_entity_poly.type
_entity_poly.pdbx_seq_one_letter_code
_entity_poly.pdbx_strand_id
1 'polypeptide(L)'
;MAVDHNDFISQPRRAEIQPEFSHIIECVVTNLTRCFPKLIHSLYVYGSVAEGRAEVGKSDLDMTVIFKYEPDQTIKEQFATVSLFLKKQSRYQ
;
A
#
# COMPACT_ATOMS: atom_id res chain seq x y z
N MET A 1 13.03 4.55 -18.78
CA MET A 1 11.68 4.46 -19.35
C MET A 1 11.78 3.63 -20.62
N ALA A 2 11.00 2.56 -20.72
CA ALA A 2 10.97 1.74 -21.93
C ALA A 2 9.91 2.29 -22.88
N VAL A 3 10.30 2.44 -24.15
CA VAL A 3 9.43 2.83 -25.25
C VAL A 3 9.00 1.54 -25.96
N ASP A 4 7.75 1.43 -26.40
CA ASP A 4 7.28 0.27 -27.15
C ASP A 4 7.77 0.32 -28.62
N HIS A 5 7.38 -0.68 -29.41
CA HIS A 5 7.75 -0.76 -30.83
C HIS A 5 7.13 0.35 -31.70
N ASN A 6 6.26 1.18 -31.13
CA ASN A 6 5.59 2.31 -31.79
C ASN A 6 6.03 3.67 -31.20
N ASP A 7 7.17 3.71 -30.48
CA ASP A 7 7.70 4.92 -29.83
C ASP A 7 6.77 5.54 -28.75
N PHE A 8 5.81 4.78 -28.22
CA PHE A 8 5.01 5.22 -27.08
C PHE A 8 5.64 4.81 -25.75
N ILE A 9 5.41 5.62 -24.70
CA ILE A 9 5.74 5.23 -23.33
C ILE A 9 4.89 3.99 -22.98
N SER A 10 5.56 2.86 -22.79
CA SER A 10 4.89 1.60 -22.43
C SER A 10 4.08 1.78 -21.15
N GLN A 11 2.84 1.30 -21.18
CA GLN A 11 2.02 1.27 -19.97
C GLN A 11 2.62 0.28 -18.95
N PRO A 12 2.60 0.62 -17.65
CA PRO A 12 3.03 -0.32 -16.64
C PRO A 12 2.16 -1.58 -16.70
N ARG A 13 2.81 -2.73 -16.58
CA ARG A 13 2.14 -4.03 -16.58
C ARG A 13 1.15 -4.05 -15.41
N ARG A 14 -0.14 -4.21 -15.70
CA ARG A 14 -1.16 -4.42 -14.69
C ARG A 14 -1.19 -5.90 -14.35
N ALA A 15 -0.84 -6.24 -13.12
CA ALA A 15 -1.04 -7.56 -12.57
C ALA A 15 -2.21 -7.54 -11.59
N GLU A 16 -2.89 -8.67 -11.46
CA GLU A 16 -3.82 -8.85 -10.36
C GLU A 16 -3.05 -9.06 -9.05
N ILE A 17 -3.63 -8.58 -7.96
CA ILE A 17 -3.07 -8.84 -6.63
C ILE A 17 -3.18 -10.33 -6.34
N GLN A 18 -2.06 -10.94 -5.96
CA GLN A 18 -1.98 -12.33 -5.53
C GLN A 18 -2.94 -12.57 -4.33
N PRO A 19 -3.81 -13.61 -4.36
CA PRO A 19 -4.80 -13.86 -3.31
C PRO A 19 -4.21 -13.92 -1.90
N GLU A 20 -2.99 -14.43 -1.77
CA GLU A 20 -2.24 -14.57 -0.51
C GLU A 20 -2.03 -13.21 0.19
N PHE A 21 -1.96 -12.12 -0.59
CA PHE A 21 -1.75 -10.76 -0.07
C PHE A 21 -3.05 -9.95 0.06
N SER A 22 -4.17 -10.47 -0.43
CA SER A 22 -5.45 -9.73 -0.42
C SER A 22 -5.91 -9.43 1.01
N HIS A 23 -5.77 -10.39 1.92
CA HIS A 23 -6.21 -10.24 3.30
C HIS A 23 -5.39 -9.17 4.06
N ILE A 24 -4.07 -9.13 3.89
CA ILE A 24 -3.23 -8.13 4.56
C ILE A 24 -3.51 -6.73 4.01
N ILE A 25 -3.76 -6.60 2.70
CA ILE A 25 -4.16 -5.32 2.08
C ILE A 25 -5.49 -4.85 2.66
N GLU A 26 -6.50 -5.72 2.72
CA GLU A 26 -7.82 -5.40 3.29
C GLU A 26 -7.70 -4.98 4.76
N CYS A 27 -6.88 -5.68 5.55
CA CYS A 27 -6.63 -5.36 6.95
C CYS A 27 -6.01 -3.96 7.11
N VAL A 28 -4.99 -3.65 6.31
CA VAL A 28 -4.34 -2.32 6.32
C VAL A 28 -5.32 -1.23 5.91
N VAL A 29 -6.05 -1.42 4.81
CA VAL A 29 -7.05 -0.46 4.31
C VAL A 29 -8.13 -0.21 5.36
N THR A 30 -8.68 -1.27 5.95
CA THR A 30 -9.74 -1.18 6.97
C THR A 30 -9.25 -0.45 8.22
N ASN A 31 -8.05 -0.77 8.72
CA ASN A 31 -7.53 -0.09 9.90
C ASN A 31 -7.24 1.38 9.65
N LEU A 32 -6.60 1.72 8.52
CA LEU A 32 -6.28 3.10 8.18
C LEU A 32 -7.54 3.93 7.96
N THR A 33 -8.51 3.43 7.19
CA THR A 33 -9.77 4.13 6.94
C THR A 33 -10.62 4.29 8.21
N ARG A 34 -10.59 3.32 9.13
CA ARG A 34 -11.25 3.44 10.44
C ARG A 34 -10.59 4.47 11.35
N CYS A 35 -9.27 4.53 11.39
CA CYS A 35 -8.54 5.50 12.21
C CYS A 35 -8.61 6.93 11.65
N PHE A 36 -8.69 7.08 10.32
CA PHE A 36 -8.58 8.36 9.62
C PHE A 36 -9.68 8.57 8.55
N PRO A 37 -10.98 8.44 8.90
CA PRO A 37 -12.08 8.31 7.92
C PRO A 37 -12.28 9.52 7.03
N LYS A 38 -11.87 10.71 7.48
CA LYS A 38 -12.01 11.97 6.72
C LYS A 38 -10.71 12.50 6.15
N LEU A 39 -9.57 12.02 6.64
CA LEU A 39 -8.25 12.53 6.31
C LEU A 39 -7.66 11.84 5.07
N ILE A 40 -7.88 10.54 4.89
CA ILE A 40 -7.30 9.79 3.77
C ILE A 40 -8.01 10.21 2.47
N HIS A 41 -7.20 10.59 1.47
CA HIS A 41 -7.62 10.82 0.10
C HIS A 41 -7.61 9.51 -0.70
N SER A 42 -6.48 8.80 -0.67
CA SER A 42 -6.27 7.59 -1.46
C SER A 42 -5.14 6.74 -0.91
N LEU A 43 -5.18 5.43 -1.17
CA LEU A 43 -4.10 4.48 -0.88
C LEU A 43 -3.63 3.83 -2.18
N TYR A 44 -2.33 3.61 -2.32
CA TYR A 44 -1.72 2.95 -3.47
C TYR A 44 -0.78 1.85 -3.01
N VAL A 45 -0.93 0.66 -3.61
CA VAL A 45 0.02 -0.46 -3.45
C VAL A 45 0.98 -0.44 -4.63
N TYR A 46 2.26 -0.67 -4.36
CA TYR A 46 3.29 -0.77 -5.40
C TYR A 46 4.27 -1.90 -5.07
N GLY A 47 5.33 -2.01 -5.87
CA GLY A 47 6.35 -3.04 -5.69
C GLY A 47 5.86 -4.45 -6.04
N SER A 48 6.53 -5.46 -5.48
CA SER A 48 6.35 -6.86 -5.88
C SER A 48 4.91 -7.37 -5.75
N VAL A 49 4.16 -6.88 -4.76
CA VAL A 49 2.75 -7.24 -4.54
C VAL A 49 1.85 -6.69 -5.64
N ALA A 50 2.00 -5.41 -6.01
CA ALA A 50 1.24 -4.80 -7.09
C ALA A 50 1.60 -5.39 -8.47
N GLU A 51 2.82 -5.89 -8.61
CA GLU A 51 3.32 -6.52 -9.84
C GLU A 51 2.96 -8.02 -9.93
N GLY A 52 2.33 -8.61 -8.91
CA GLY A 52 1.94 -10.02 -8.89
C GLY A 52 3.12 -10.99 -8.84
N ARG A 53 4.22 -10.58 -8.21
CA ARG A 53 5.50 -11.31 -8.13
C ARG A 53 6.10 -11.29 -6.73
N ALA A 54 5.25 -11.16 -5.72
CA ALA A 54 5.62 -11.23 -4.32
C ALA A 54 5.73 -12.69 -3.84
N GLU A 55 6.69 -12.93 -2.96
CA GLU A 55 6.95 -14.21 -2.31
C GLU A 55 6.46 -14.16 -0.85
N VAL A 56 5.60 -15.10 -0.47
CA VAL A 56 5.08 -15.22 0.91
C VAL A 56 6.24 -15.40 1.89
N GLY A 57 6.21 -14.68 3.02
CA GLY A 57 7.23 -14.71 4.06
C GLY A 57 8.56 -14.02 3.70
N LYS A 58 8.66 -13.41 2.51
CA LYS A 58 9.88 -12.70 2.06
C LYS A 58 9.62 -11.30 1.52
N SER A 59 8.56 -11.13 0.73
CA SER A 59 8.23 -9.84 0.13
C SER A 59 7.50 -8.95 1.13
N ASP A 60 7.93 -7.70 1.21
CA ASP A 60 7.24 -6.65 1.97
C ASP A 60 6.02 -6.12 1.19
N LEU A 61 5.04 -5.61 1.94
CA LEU A 61 3.93 -4.85 1.38
C LEU A 61 4.27 -3.36 1.35
N ASP A 62 4.48 -2.85 0.13
CA ASP A 62 4.75 -1.44 -0.11
C ASP A 62 3.46 -0.66 -0.40
N MET A 63 3.20 0.37 0.41
CA MET A 63 1.98 1.19 0.29
C MET A 63 2.25 2.67 0.57
N THR A 64 1.62 3.54 -0.23
CA THR A 64 1.58 4.99 -0.01
C THR A 64 0.17 5.43 0.37
N VAL A 65 0.08 6.29 1.37
CA VAL A 65 -1.17 6.93 1.80
C VAL A 65 -1.09 8.42 1.48
N ILE A 66 -2.09 8.93 0.77
CA ILE A 66 -2.22 10.36 0.47
C ILE A 66 -3.33 10.93 1.36
N PHE A 67 -3.06 12.07 1.99
CA PHE A 67 -4.02 12.79 2.83
C PHE A 67 -4.65 13.96 2.08
N LYS A 68 -5.90 14.29 2.44
CA LYS A 68 -6.66 15.42 1.84
C LYS A 68 -6.14 16.79 2.28
N TYR A 69 -5.54 16.86 3.46
CA TYR A 69 -4.97 18.06 4.07
C TYR A 69 -3.75 17.67 4.89
N GLU A 70 -2.92 18.66 5.21
CA GLU A 70 -1.73 18.42 6.01
C GLU A 70 -2.12 17.91 7.41
N PRO A 71 -1.61 16.75 7.85
CA PRO A 71 -1.87 16.26 9.19
C PRO A 71 -1.13 17.10 10.22
N ASP A 72 -1.82 17.44 11.31
CA ASP A 72 -1.18 18.02 12.48
C ASP A 72 -0.25 17.02 13.19
N GLN A 73 0.46 17.48 14.22
CA GLN A 73 1.42 16.67 14.95
C GLN A 73 0.76 15.46 15.65
N THR A 74 -0.45 15.63 16.20
CA THR A 74 -1.18 14.55 16.87
C THR A 74 -1.56 13.45 15.89
N ILE A 75 -2.03 13.82 14.70
CA ILE A 75 -2.34 12.87 13.63
C ILE A 75 -1.09 12.17 13.13
N LYS A 76 0.04 12.89 12.95
CA LYS A 76 1.32 12.29 12.56
C LYS A 76 1.77 11.23 13.56
N GLU A 77 1.66 11.50 14.85
CA GLU A 77 1.99 10.55 15.92
C GLU A 77 1.05 9.34 15.92
N GLN A 78 -0.26 9.57 15.83
CA GLN A 78 -1.25 8.49 15.76
C GLN A 78 -1.01 7.61 14.52
N PHE A 79 -0.69 8.21 13.37
CA PHE A 79 -0.37 7.49 12.14
C PHE A 79 0.91 6.66 12.30
N ALA A 80 1.94 7.20 12.96
CA ALA A 80 3.15 6.45 13.28
C ALA A 80 2.84 5.24 14.17
N THR A 81 1.97 5.38 15.18
CA THR A 81 1.53 4.26 16.02
C THR A 81 0.79 3.19 15.23
N VAL A 82 -0.18 3.58 14.42
CA VAL A 82 -0.98 2.65 13.60
C VAL A 82 -0.11 1.94 12.57
N SER A 83 0.78 2.67 11.87
CA SER A 83 1.68 2.07 10.89
C SER A 83 2.66 1.07 11.51
N LEU A 84 3.17 1.35 12.72
CA LEU A 84 4.02 0.41 13.45
C LEU A 84 3.25 -0.86 13.86
N PHE A 85 2.01 -0.71 14.31
CA PHE A 85 1.14 -1.84 14.63
C PHE A 85 0.89 -2.72 13.41
N LEU A 86 0.57 -2.12 12.26
CA LEU A 86 0.32 -2.84 11.01
C LEU A 86 1.57 -3.56 10.49
N LYS A 87 2.75 -2.93 10.58
CA LYS A 87 4.04 -3.57 10.25
C LYS A 87 4.36 -4.79 11.12
N LYS A 88 3.89 -4.81 12.37
CA LYS A 88 4.06 -5.99 13.23
C LYS A 88 3.12 -7.11 12.76
N GLN A 89 1.87 -6.79 12.45
CA GLN A 89 0.89 -7.78 11.97
C GLN A 89 1.32 -8.45 10.65
N SER A 90 1.96 -7.72 9.74
CA SER A 90 2.43 -8.27 8.46
C SER A 90 3.64 -9.19 8.57
N ARG A 91 4.38 -9.20 9.70
CA ARG A 91 5.56 -10.06 9.89
C ARG A 91 5.28 -11.41 10.55
N TYR A 92 4.02 -11.67 10.93
CA TYR A 92 3.61 -12.94 11.56
C TYR A 92 2.80 -13.84 10.62
N GLN A 93 2.70 -13.49 9.33
CA GLN A 93 2.14 -14.33 8.27
C GLN A 93 3.23 -14.65 7.25
#